data_AF-A0A0C2CZQ0-F1
#
_entry.id   AF-A0A0C2CZQ0-F1
#
_cell.length_a   1.000
_cell.length_b   1.000
_cell.length_c   1.000
_cell.angle_alpha   90.00
_cell.angle_beta   90.00
_cell.angle_gamma   90.00
#
_symmetry.space_group_name_H-M   'P 1'
#
loop_
_entity.id
_entity.type
_entity.pdbx_description
1 polymer ?
#
loop_
_entity_poly.entity_id
_entity_poly.type
_entity_poly.pdbx_seq_one_letter_code
_entity_poly.pdbx_strand_id
1 'polypeptide(L)'
;MLQMVLQGCIGTTVNQGPIQVANVFLTDVALNEFGKPVDKLQNKLRLCFRDFSKKCADALTLNKNLILPDQLAYQSELQKNYVEFTRRMAPIIGGGGNRHERKEVTTGAEHAVAVAAEIGPVTSV
;
A
#
# COMPACT_ATOMS: atom_id res chain seq x y z
N MET A 1 4.67 21.80 17.31
CA MET A 1 4.95 21.64 15.86
C MET A 1 4.88 20.18 15.39
N LEU A 2 5.21 19.18 16.22
CA LEU A 2 5.22 17.75 15.87
C LEU A 2 3.96 17.26 15.12
N GLN A 3 2.78 17.55 15.66
CA GLN A 3 1.50 17.11 15.13
C GLN A 3 1.24 17.57 13.69
N MET A 4 1.57 18.82 13.36
CA MET A 4 1.40 19.37 12.01
C MET A 4 2.36 18.72 11.02
N VAL A 5 3.63 18.54 11.41
CA VAL A 5 4.62 17.88 10.56
C VAL A 5 4.21 16.43 10.29
N LEU A 6 3.78 15.72 11.34
CA LEU A 6 3.31 14.35 11.22
C LEU A 6 2.09 14.25 10.29
N GLN A 7 1.10 15.12 10.42
CA GLN A 7 -0.03 15.17 9.49
C GLN A 7 0.43 15.40 8.04
N GLY A 8 1.36 16.34 7.81
CA GLY A 8 1.95 16.57 6.49
C GLY A 8 2.77 15.39 5.95
N CYS A 9 3.22 14.47 6.81
CA CYS A 9 3.93 13.28 6.40
C CYS A 9 3.00 12.14 5.95
N ILE A 10 1.93 11.87 6.71
CA ILE A 10 1.10 10.65 6.53
C ILE A 10 -0.35 10.91 6.14
N GLY A 11 -0.83 12.15 6.25
CA GLY A 11 -2.20 12.56 5.96
C GLY A 11 -2.26 13.65 4.89
N THR A 12 -1.40 13.58 3.87
CA THR A 12 -1.36 14.58 2.78
C THR A 12 -2.65 14.53 1.96
N THR A 13 -3.34 15.67 1.85
CA THR A 13 -4.58 15.80 1.06
C THR A 13 -4.45 16.75 -0.12
N VAL A 14 -3.61 17.78 0.00
CA VAL A 14 -3.37 18.78 -1.06
C VAL A 14 -2.30 18.30 -2.06
N ASN A 15 -1.26 17.66 -1.53
CA ASN A 15 -0.15 17.12 -2.32
C ASN A 15 -0.23 15.59 -2.37
N GLN A 16 0.35 15.01 -3.42
CA GLN A 16 0.36 13.55 -3.64
C GLN A 16 1.07 12.74 -2.54
N GLY A 17 2.00 13.38 -1.82
CA GLY A 17 2.66 12.80 -0.66
C GLY A 17 3.67 11.69 -0.97
N PRO A 18 4.22 11.06 0.08
CA PRO A 18 5.34 10.11 -0.04
C PRO A 18 4.98 8.82 -0.78
N ILE A 19 3.73 8.37 -0.75
CA ILE A 19 3.30 7.15 -1.45
C ILE A 19 3.47 7.31 -2.96
N GLN A 20 3.20 8.48 -3.52
CA GLN A 20 3.36 8.71 -4.96
C GLN A 20 4.83 8.64 -5.37
N VAL A 21 5.74 9.19 -4.56
CA VAL A 21 7.19 9.08 -4.80
C VAL A 21 7.62 7.61 -4.78
N ALA A 22 7.15 6.85 -3.79
CA ALA A 22 7.44 5.43 -3.71
C ALA A 22 6.92 4.66 -4.95
N ASN A 23 5.69 4.93 -5.39
CA ASN A 23 5.10 4.29 -6.57
C ASN A 23 5.92 4.54 -7.85
N VAL A 24 6.29 5.80 -8.09
CA VAL A 24 7.03 6.20 -9.30
C VAL A 24 8.41 5.55 -9.38
N PHE A 25 9.09 5.40 -8.24
CA PHE A 25 10.49 4.97 -8.25
C PHE A 25 10.73 3.52 -7.84
N LEU A 26 9.74 2.82 -7.26
CA LEU A 26 9.96 1.50 -6.62
C LEU A 26 9.00 0.37 -7.05
N THR A 27 7.99 0.64 -7.88
CA THR A 27 7.01 -0.40 -8.28
C THR A 27 7.59 -1.38 -9.31
N ASP A 28 8.13 -0.87 -10.42
CA ASP A 28 8.60 -1.65 -11.56
C ASP A 28 10.13 -1.69 -11.62
N VAL A 29 10.75 -2.07 -10.50
CA VAL A 29 12.21 -2.10 -10.36
C VAL A 29 12.76 -3.50 -10.61
N ALA A 30 13.93 -3.58 -11.26
CA ALA A 30 14.66 -4.83 -11.41
C ALA A 30 15.12 -5.33 -10.03
N LEU A 31 14.75 -6.56 -9.68
CA LEU A 31 15.11 -7.18 -8.40
C LEU A 31 16.21 -8.22 -8.59
N ASN A 32 17.09 -8.37 -7.60
CA ASN A 32 18.04 -9.46 -7.52
C ASN A 32 17.39 -10.75 -6.97
N GLU A 33 18.16 -11.83 -6.90
CA GLU A 33 17.74 -13.13 -6.37
C GLU A 33 17.19 -13.08 -4.92
N PHE A 34 17.51 -12.04 -4.16
CA PHE A 34 17.01 -11.80 -2.80
C PHE A 34 15.81 -10.84 -2.74
N GLY A 35 15.20 -10.52 -3.89
CA GLY A 35 14.02 -9.66 -3.98
C GLY A 35 14.29 -8.19 -3.61
N LYS A 36 15.52 -7.70 -3.79
CA LYS A 36 15.93 -6.30 -3.54
C LYS A 36 16.24 -5.59 -4.86
N PRO A 37 16.00 -4.26 -4.96
CA PRO A 37 16.37 -3.52 -6.16
C PRO A 37 17.87 -3.68 -6.48
N VAL A 38 18.18 -3.98 -7.75
CA VAL A 38 19.56 -4.08 -8.25
C VAL A 38 20.21 -2.70 -8.25
N ASP A 39 19.45 -1.67 -8.60
CA ASP A 39 19.92 -0.29 -8.54
C ASP A 39 20.12 0.16 -7.09
N LYS A 40 21.31 0.71 -6.82
CA LYS A 40 21.72 1.11 -5.47
C LYS A 40 20.89 2.29 -4.94
N LEU A 41 20.50 3.24 -5.80
CA LEU A 41 19.72 4.40 -5.40
C LEU A 41 18.27 4.00 -5.09
N GLN A 42 17.67 3.11 -5.88
CA GLN A 42 16.36 2.54 -5.60
C GLN A 42 16.35 1.75 -4.29
N ASN A 43 17.36 0.90 -4.03
CA ASN A 43 17.43 0.19 -2.75
C ASN A 43 17.65 1.17 -1.58
N LYS A 44 18.44 2.23 -1.74
CA LYS A 44 18.60 3.28 -0.73
C LYS A 44 17.27 3.98 -0.46
N LEU A 45 16.54 4.40 -1.49
CA LEU A 45 15.23 5.04 -1.39
C LEU A 45 14.21 4.14 -0.67
N ARG A 46 14.17 2.85 -1.01
CA ARG A 46 13.33 1.85 -0.34
C ARG A 46 13.61 1.77 1.16
N LEU A 47 14.89 1.77 1.55
CA LEU A 47 15.29 1.78 2.96
C LEU A 47 14.93 3.09 3.66
N CYS A 48 15.06 4.24 2.97
CA CYS A 48 14.60 5.53 3.49
C CYS A 48 13.10 5.52 3.80
N PHE A 49 12.25 4.94 2.94
CA PHE A 49 10.81 4.84 3.22
C PHE A 49 10.49 3.89 4.38
N ARG A 50 11.26 2.81 4.55
CA ARG A 50 11.15 1.93 5.72
C ARG A 50 11.46 2.70 7.01
N ASP A 51 12.55 3.45 7.01
CA ASP A 51 12.99 4.20 8.19
C ASP A 51 12.05 5.40 8.46
N PHE A 52 11.57 6.07 7.42
CA PHE A 52 10.53 7.10 7.49
C PHE A 52 9.25 6.57 8.15
N SER A 53 8.77 5.40 7.71
CA SER A 53 7.57 4.76 8.29
C SER A 53 7.72 4.47 9.79
N LYS A 54 8.92 4.09 10.23
CA LYS A 54 9.24 3.91 11.66
C LYS A 54 9.23 5.25 12.41
N LYS A 55 9.85 6.28 11.83
CA LYS A 55 9.87 7.63 12.44
C LYS A 55 8.47 8.22 12.59
N CYS A 56 7.54 7.95 11.68
CA CYS A 56 6.15 8.33 11.84
C CYS A 56 5.47 7.59 13.03
N ALA A 57 5.78 6.31 13.27
CA ALA A 57 5.28 5.60 14.45
C ALA A 57 5.83 6.18 15.77
N ASP A 58 7.13 6.46 15.81
CA ASP A 58 7.77 7.08 16.97
C ASP A 58 7.13 8.44 17.25
N ALA A 59 6.92 9.25 16.20
CA ALA A 59 6.27 10.56 16.28
C ALA A 59 4.81 10.47 16.75
N LEU A 60 4.03 9.47 16.32
CA LEU A 60 2.66 9.23 16.80
C LEU A 60 2.62 8.90 18.29
N THR A 61 3.56 8.07 18.74
CA THR A 61 3.68 7.68 20.14
C THR A 61 4.04 8.88 21.00
N LEU A 62 5.02 9.67 20.56
CA LEU A 62 5.39 10.91 21.22
C LEU A 62 4.22 11.92 21.22
N ASN A 63 3.51 12.07 20.10
CA ASN A 63 2.38 12.99 20.00
C ASN A 63 1.27 12.61 20.99
N LYS A 64 0.97 11.31 21.14
CA LYS A 64 -0.03 10.83 22.13
C LYS A 64 0.29 11.27 23.56
N ASN A 65 1.56 11.38 23.92
CA ASN A 65 2.00 11.76 25.27
C ASN A 65 2.03 13.28 25.50
N LEU A 66 1.94 14.08 24.43
CA LEU A 66 2.07 15.54 24.49
C LEU A 66 0.73 16.29 24.30
N ILE A 67 -0.32 15.59 23.84
CA ILE A 67 -1.62 16.21 23.55
C ILE A 67 -2.47 16.45 24.79
N LEU A 68 -3.34 17.45 24.68
CA LEU A 68 -4.39 17.75 25.66
C LEU A 68 -5.66 16.89 25.41
N PRO A 69 -6.56 16.74 26.41
CA PRO A 69 -7.76 15.90 26.28
C PRO A 69 -8.68 16.26 25.10
N ASP A 70 -8.79 17.54 24.76
CA ASP A 70 -9.58 18.06 23.63
C ASP A 70 -9.00 17.65 22.26
N GLN A 71 -7.74 17.22 22.21
CA GLN A 71 -7.05 16.84 20.98
C GLN A 71 -7.08 15.32 20.69
N LEU A 72 -7.75 14.53 21.54
CA LEU A 72 -7.81 13.06 21.41
C LEU A 72 -8.42 12.61 20.07
N ALA A 73 -9.47 13.29 19.59
CA ALA A 73 -10.11 12.97 18.32
C ALA A 73 -9.12 13.12 17.15
N TYR A 74 -8.35 14.20 17.15
CA TYR A 74 -7.34 14.42 16.12
C TYR A 74 -6.21 13.39 16.18
N GLN A 75 -5.76 13.01 17.39
CA GLN A 75 -4.77 11.95 17.55
C GLN A 75 -5.27 10.60 17.02
N SER A 76 -6.55 10.27 17.25
CA SER A 76 -7.16 9.06 16.67
C SER A 76 -7.14 9.11 15.15
N GLU A 77 -7.41 10.27 14.55
CA GLU A 77 -7.36 10.43 13.10
C GLU A 77 -5.94 10.27 12.54
N LEU A 78 -4.93 10.83 13.21
CA LEU A 78 -3.52 10.59 12.85
C LEU A 78 -3.15 9.11 12.89
N GLN A 79 -3.66 8.35 13.86
CA GLN A 79 -3.43 6.90 13.94
C GLN A 79 -4.06 6.16 12.77
N LYS A 80 -5.30 6.50 12.39
CA LYS A 80 -5.95 5.92 11.20
C LYS A 80 -5.15 6.22 9.92
N ASN A 81 -4.73 7.48 9.75
CA ASN A 81 -3.90 7.90 8.62
C ASN A 81 -2.59 7.12 8.56
N TYR A 82 -1.96 6.83 9.71
CA TYR A 82 -0.74 6.02 9.75
C TYR A 82 -0.96 4.57 9.36
N VAL A 83 -2.03 3.95 9.85
CA VAL A 83 -2.40 2.58 9.48
C VAL A 83 -2.63 2.50 7.96
N GLU A 84 -3.35 3.45 7.39
CA GLU A 84 -3.58 3.50 5.95
C GLU A 84 -2.29 3.78 5.15
N PHE A 85 -1.46 4.71 5.62
CA PHE A 85 -0.16 5.01 5.02
C PHE A 85 0.74 3.77 4.97
N THR A 86 0.88 3.06 6.09
CA THR A 86 1.71 1.84 6.17
C THR A 86 1.14 0.70 5.34
N ARG A 87 -0.19 0.52 5.32
CA ARG A 87 -0.87 -0.44 4.44
C ARG A 87 -0.54 -0.21 2.96
N ARG A 88 -0.58 1.05 2.51
CA ARG A 88 -0.25 1.43 1.13
C ARG A 88 1.24 1.35 0.82
N MET A 89 2.11 1.64 1.78
CA MET A 89 3.56 1.60 1.61
C MET A 89 4.11 0.17 1.58
N ALA A 90 3.52 -0.74 2.36
CA ALA A 90 3.97 -2.13 2.52
C ALA A 90 4.25 -2.87 1.20
N PRO A 91 3.36 -2.90 0.19
CA PRO A 91 3.63 -3.61 -1.07
C PRO A 91 4.81 -3.01 -1.88
N ILE A 92 5.11 -1.72 -1.68
CA ILE A 92 6.15 -1.00 -2.42
C ILE A 92 7.53 -1.28 -1.81
N ILE A 93 7.63 -1.28 -0.48
CA ILE A 93 8.92 -1.42 0.24
C ILE A 93 9.22 -2.84 0.73
N GLY A 94 8.21 -3.71 0.76
CA GLY A 94 8.32 -5.12 1.12
C GLY A 94 9.25 -5.87 0.18
N GLY A 95 10.35 -6.37 0.72
CA GLY A 95 11.30 -7.21 -0.02
C GLY A 95 10.65 -8.55 -0.38
N GLY A 96 10.99 -9.06 -1.56
CA GLY A 96 10.36 -10.23 -2.21
C GLY A 96 10.04 -11.41 -1.30
N GLY A 97 8.77 -11.49 -0.90
CA GLY A 97 8.22 -12.61 -0.13
C GLY A 97 6.69 -12.62 -0.08
N ASN A 98 6.02 -12.12 -1.13
CA ASN A 98 4.61 -12.44 -1.48
C ASN A 98 4.14 -11.63 -2.71
N ARG A 99 4.93 -11.58 -3.79
CA ARG A 99 4.48 -10.98 -5.07
C ARG A 99 3.92 -12.01 -6.06
N HIS A 100 3.67 -13.24 -5.59
CA HIS A 100 3.14 -14.35 -6.39
C HIS A 100 1.92 -15.03 -5.74
N GLU A 101 0.95 -14.24 -5.27
CA GLU A 101 -0.45 -14.65 -5.13
C GLU A 101 -1.24 -13.39 -5.51
N ARG A 102 -2.04 -13.28 -6.57
CA ARG A 102 -2.80 -14.23 -7.38
C ARG A 102 -3.08 -13.48 -8.69
N LYS A 103 -2.40 -13.81 -9.80
CA LYS A 103 -3.06 -13.63 -11.09
C LYS A 103 -4.16 -14.69 -11.08
N GLU A 104 -5.42 -14.29 -11.01
CA GLU A 104 -6.52 -15.21 -11.28
C GLU A 104 -6.28 -15.81 -12.66
N VAL A 105 -5.80 -17.05 -12.65
CA VAL A 105 -5.99 -17.96 -13.76
C VAL A 105 -7.49 -18.20 -13.75
N THR A 106 -8.21 -17.50 -14.64
CA THR A 106 -9.56 -17.88 -15.01
C THR A 106 -9.47 -19.30 -15.54
N THR A 107 -9.77 -20.27 -14.68
CA THR A 107 -9.83 -21.68 -15.03
C THR A 107 -10.93 -21.81 -16.08
N GLY A 108 -10.68 -22.61 -17.12
CA GLY A 108 -11.57 -22.79 -18.29
C GLY A 108 -12.96 -23.36 -18.01
N ALA A 109 -13.44 -23.32 -16.76
CA ALA A 109 -14.79 -23.66 -16.36
C ALA A 109 -15.82 -22.59 -16.79
N GLU A 110 -15.43 -21.31 -16.88
CA GLU A 110 -16.37 -20.23 -17.23
C GLU A 110 -16.81 -20.28 -18.70
N HIS A 111 -15.98 -20.82 -19.60
CA HIS A 111 -16.35 -21.05 -21.01
C HIS A 111 -17.32 -22.21 -21.19
N ALA A 112 -17.31 -23.22 -20.31
CA ALA A 112 -18.21 -24.36 -20.42
C ALA A 112 -19.66 -23.99 -20.06
N VAL A 113 -19.86 -23.02 -19.16
CA VAL A 113 -21.19 -22.55 -18.75
C VAL A 113 -21.84 -21.70 -19.85
N ALA A 114 -21.05 -20.96 -20.63
CA ALA A 114 -21.56 -20.15 -21.74
C ALA A 114 -22.09 -20.98 -22.92
N VAL A 115 -21.53 -22.17 -23.19
CA VAL A 115 -21.97 -23.03 -24.30
C VAL A 115 -23.26 -23.79 -23.97
N ALA A 116 -23.55 -24.05 -22.69
CA ALA A 116 -24.75 -24.77 -22.27
C ALA A 116 -26.06 -23.96 -22.39
N ALA A 117 -25.98 -22.63 -22.56
CA ALA A 117 -27.15 -21.76 -22.65
C ALA A 117 -27.71 -21.58 -24.08
N GLU A 118 -27.05 -22.12 -25.11
CA GLU A 118 -27.41 -21.92 -26.53
C GLU A 118 -28.26 -23.06 -27.14
N ILE A 119 -28.77 -24.01 -26.35
CA ILE A 119 -29.68 -25.04 -26.85
C ILE A 119 -31.05 -24.88 -26.18
N GLY A 120 -31.81 -23.90 -26.66
CA GLY A 120 -33.24 -23.81 -26.39
C GLY A 120 -34.00 -25.04 -26.96
N PRO A 121 -35.17 -25.38 -26.41
CA PRO A 121 -35.91 -26.57 -26.83
C PRO A 121 -36.44 -26.40 -28.25
N VAL A 122 -35.96 -27.23 -29.19
CA VAL A 122 -36.59 -27.38 -30.51
C VAL A 122 -37.92 -28.10 -30.30
N THR A 123 -39.00 -27.32 -30.27
CA THR A 123 -40.36 -27.79 -30.50
C THR A 123 -40.76 -27.43 -31.93
N SER A 124 -41.25 -28.42 -32.70
CA SER A 124 -41.98 -28.36 -33.99
C SER A 124 -41.70 -29.69 -34.71
N VAL A 125 -42.64 -30.54 -35.14
CA VAL A 125 -44.09 -30.54 -35.37
C VAL A 125 -44.59 -31.97 -35.14
#